data_AF-A0A3A0UU63-F1
#
_entry.id   AF-A0A3A0UU63-F1
#
_cell.length_a   1.000
_cell.length_b   1.000
_cell.length_c   1.000
_cell.angle_alpha   90.00
_cell.angle_beta   90.00
_cell.angle_gamma   90.00
#
_symmetry.space_group_name_H-M   'P 1'
#
loop_
_entity.id
_entity.type
_entity.pdbx_description
1 polymer ?
#
loop_
_entity_poly.entity_id
_entity_poly.type
_entity_poly.pdbx_seq_one_letter_code
_entity_poly.pdbx_strand_id
1 'polypeptide(L)'
;GYGFDVKQSQIDKINEEAKKLKDLDEDDEKYKDQLQKLQDAVQKPINDKSNTGWTTYGHTGEDVNTYAFGPGSDRFQGNIDNTDNAKNIFDFFKNDQSS
;
A
#
# COMPACT_ATOMS: atom_id res chain seq x y z
N GLY A 1 -7.87 26.35 -11.24
CA GLY A 1 -7.79 24.90 -11.49
C GLY A 1 -7.50 24.20 -10.18
N TYR A 2 -7.96 22.96 -9.99
CA TYR A 2 -7.65 22.16 -8.80
C TYR A 2 -6.16 21.77 -8.85
N GLY A 3 -5.35 22.44 -8.05
CA GLY A 3 -3.93 22.20 -7.88
C GLY A 3 -3.49 22.78 -6.54
N PHE A 4 -2.40 22.29 -5.98
CA PHE A 4 -1.80 22.84 -4.78
C PHE A 4 -0.40 23.37 -5.10
N ASP A 5 -0.01 24.43 -4.39
CA ASP A 5 1.30 25.03 -4.59
C ASP A 5 2.38 24.10 -4.05
N VAL A 6 3.31 23.73 -4.94
CA VAL A 6 4.52 22.97 -4.61
C VAL A 6 5.66 23.95 -4.44
N LYS A 7 6.40 23.87 -3.33
CA LYS A 7 7.53 24.78 -3.09
C LYS A 7 8.59 24.57 -4.16
N GLN A 8 9.24 25.67 -4.60
CA GLN A 8 10.30 25.59 -5.61
C GLN A 8 11.40 24.60 -5.22
N SER A 9 11.79 24.56 -3.94
CA SER A 9 12.77 23.60 -3.44
C SER A 9 12.37 22.12 -3.59
N GLN A 10 11.07 21.81 -3.58
CA GLN A 10 10.57 20.46 -3.84
C GLN A 10 10.63 20.13 -5.34
N ILE A 11 10.29 21.10 -6.20
CA ILE A 11 10.43 20.96 -7.66
C ILE A 11 11.90 20.77 -8.05
N ASP A 12 12.81 21.54 -7.45
CA ASP A 12 14.24 21.44 -7.71
C ASP A 12 14.77 20.05 -7.34
N LYS A 13 14.34 19.52 -6.19
CA LYS A 13 14.68 18.16 -5.75
C LYS A 13 14.15 17.08 -6.71
N ILE A 14 12.90 17.21 -7.18
CA ILE A 14 12.34 16.28 -8.17
C ILE A 14 13.19 16.27 -9.44
N ASN A 15 13.53 17.45 -9.95
CA ASN A 15 14.35 17.59 -11.16
C ASN A 15 15.78 17.03 -10.96
N GLU A 16 16.37 17.20 -9.77
CA GLU A 16 17.67 16.66 -9.43
C GLU A 16 17.67 15.12 -9.44
N GLU A 17 16.72 14.50 -8.73
CA GLU A 17 16.63 13.03 -8.67
C GLU A 17 16.26 12.41 -10.02
N ALA A 18 15.48 13.12 -10.85
CA ALA A 18 15.14 12.70 -12.21
C ALA A 18 16.36 12.72 -13.14
N LYS A 19 17.23 13.73 -13.03
CA LYS A 19 18.49 13.77 -13.79
C LYS A 19 19.40 12.61 -13.40
N LYS A 20 19.60 12.38 -12.09
CA LYS A 20 20.40 11.25 -11.59
C LYS A 20 19.88 9.91 -12.08
N LEU A 21 18.56 9.72 -12.13
CA LEU A 21 17.96 8.48 -12.63
C LEU A 21 18.20 8.31 -14.14
N LYS A 22 18.07 9.39 -14.92
CA LYS A 22 18.25 9.37 -16.37
C LYS A 22 19.67 8.98 -16.79
N ASP A 23 20.66 9.27 -15.96
CA ASP A 23 22.06 8.94 -16.22
C ASP A 23 22.40 7.47 -15.85
N LEU A 24 21.44 6.70 -15.31
CA LEU A 24 21.58 5.29 -14.99
C LEU A 24 20.90 4.41 -16.05
N ASP A 25 21.47 3.22 -16.27
CA ASP A 25 20.83 2.15 -17.06
C ASP A 25 19.77 1.44 -16.21
N GLU A 26 18.64 1.04 -16.81
CA GLU A 26 17.54 0.36 -16.09
C GLU A 26 17.96 -0.99 -15.50
N ASP A 27 18.97 -1.64 -16.10
CA ASP A 27 19.53 -2.91 -15.63
C ASP A 27 20.60 -2.73 -14.54
N ASP A 28 21.03 -1.49 -14.24
CA ASP A 28 21.96 -1.21 -13.14
C ASP A 28 21.27 -1.46 -11.79
N GLU A 29 21.95 -2.14 -10.87
CA GLU A 29 21.47 -2.36 -9.50
C GLU A 29 21.07 -1.05 -8.80
N LYS A 30 21.78 0.05 -9.08
CA LYS A 30 21.54 1.38 -8.51
C LYS A 30 20.30 2.06 -9.07
N TYR A 31 19.79 1.62 -10.22
CA TYR A 31 18.61 2.22 -10.85
C TYR A 31 17.41 2.18 -9.92
N LYS A 32 17.18 1.04 -9.26
CA LYS A 32 16.05 0.85 -8.34
C LYS A 32 16.11 1.80 -7.15
N ASP A 33 17.28 1.93 -6.53
CA ASP A 33 17.50 2.84 -5.41
C ASP A 33 17.28 4.31 -5.82
N GLN A 34 17.75 4.69 -7.00
CA GLN A 34 17.59 6.05 -7.52
C GLN A 34 16.14 6.33 -7.94
N LEU A 35 15.44 5.32 -8.47
CA LEU A 35 14.02 5.41 -8.80
C LEU A 35 13.20 5.64 -7.53
N GLN A 36 13.52 4.93 -6.43
CA GLN A 36 12.86 5.15 -5.15
C GLN A 36 13.04 6.58 -4.65
N LYS A 37 14.25 7.15 -4.74
CA LYS A 37 14.51 8.56 -4.35
C LYS A 37 13.69 9.56 -5.17
N LEU A 38 13.55 9.32 -6.47
CA LEU A 38 12.71 10.16 -7.33
C LEU A 38 11.24 10.03 -6.92
N GLN A 39 10.75 8.83 -6.69
CA GLN A 39 9.39 8.59 -6.21
C GLN A 39 9.13 9.30 -4.87
N ASP A 40 10.05 9.23 -3.92
CA ASP A 40 9.95 9.93 -2.64
C ASP A 40 9.91 11.45 -2.81
N ALA A 41 10.74 12.00 -3.71
CA ALA A 41 10.77 13.43 -4.00
C ALA A 41 9.43 13.92 -4.59
N VAL A 42 8.80 13.11 -5.45
CA VAL A 42 7.48 13.38 -6.04
C VAL A 42 6.35 13.23 -5.01
N GLN A 43 6.40 12.18 -4.18
CA GLN A 43 5.35 11.90 -3.19
C GLN A 43 5.36 12.89 -2.04
N LYS A 44 6.53 13.38 -1.60
CA LYS A 44 6.65 14.27 -0.45
C LYS A 44 5.70 15.48 -0.49
N PRO A 45 5.65 16.32 -1.54
CA PRO A 45 4.72 17.45 -1.57
C PRO A 45 3.25 17.03 -1.52
N ILE A 46 2.89 15.87 -2.08
CA ILE A 46 1.54 15.31 -2.03
C ILE A 46 1.21 14.89 -0.61
N ASN A 47 2.08 14.09 0.02
CA ASN A 47 1.95 13.61 1.39
C ASN A 47 1.85 14.77 2.40
N ASP A 48 2.71 15.79 2.27
CA ASP A 48 2.68 16.98 3.10
C ASP A 48 1.35 17.73 2.95
N LYS A 49 0.80 17.82 1.72
CA LYS A 49 -0.45 18.53 1.44
C LYS A 49 -1.68 17.75 1.92
N SER A 50 -1.68 16.43 1.80
CA SER A 50 -2.79 15.55 2.21
C SER A 50 -2.72 15.14 3.68
N ASN A 51 -1.63 15.45 4.38
CA ASN A 51 -1.31 14.96 5.73
C ASN A 51 -1.27 13.42 5.78
N THR A 52 -0.74 12.80 4.73
CA THR A 52 -0.58 11.34 4.64
C THR A 52 0.84 10.95 5.04
N GLY A 53 0.96 10.02 5.99
CA GLY A 53 2.24 9.49 6.48
C GLY A 53 2.40 8.00 6.18
N TRP A 54 3.66 7.57 6.03
CA TRP A 54 4.05 6.17 5.79
C TRP A 54 5.19 5.80 6.75
N THR A 55 5.21 4.55 7.21
CA THR A 55 6.21 4.04 8.18
C THR A 55 7.22 3.06 7.55
N THR A 56 6.86 2.42 6.45
CA THR A 56 7.70 1.44 5.73
C THR A 56 7.34 1.43 4.24
N TYR A 57 8.26 0.93 3.41
CA TYR A 57 8.02 0.60 1.99
C TYR A 57 7.47 -0.82 1.80
N GLY A 58 7.45 -1.63 2.87
CA GLY A 58 6.93 -3.00 2.89
C GLY A 58 5.58 -3.13 3.60
N HIS A 59 5.34 -4.29 4.20
CA HIS A 59 4.12 -4.56 4.98
C HIS A 59 4.30 -4.21 6.47
N THR A 60 3.19 -3.89 7.13
CA THR A 60 3.05 -3.87 8.59
C THR A 60 2.34 -5.15 9.07
N GLY A 61 2.44 -5.46 10.36
CA GLY A 61 1.84 -6.65 10.98
C GLY A 61 0.63 -6.34 11.86
N GLU A 62 -0.10 -5.26 11.55
CA GLU A 62 -1.32 -4.90 12.29
C GLU A 62 -2.48 -5.84 11.91
N ASP A 63 -3.38 -6.09 12.86
CA ASP A 63 -4.61 -6.83 12.60
C ASP A 63 -5.46 -6.13 11.52
N VAL A 64 -6.09 -6.93 10.66
CA VAL A 64 -6.92 -6.42 9.54
C VAL A 64 -8.41 -6.69 9.78
N ASN A 65 -9.25 -5.76 9.32
CA ASN A 65 -10.70 -5.91 9.43
C ASN A 65 -11.21 -7.03 8.51
N THR A 66 -12.18 -7.81 9.01
CA THR A 66 -12.93 -8.80 8.22
C THR A 66 -14.38 -8.35 8.10
N TYR A 67 -14.92 -8.37 6.88
CA TYR A 67 -16.32 -8.03 6.60
C TYR A 67 -17.02 -9.24 5.99
N ALA A 68 -18.15 -9.64 6.57
CA ALA A 68 -18.97 -10.76 6.10
C ALA A 68 -20.46 -10.39 6.10
N PHE A 69 -21.21 -10.96 5.16
CA PHE A 69 -22.65 -10.73 5.01
C PHE A 69 -23.36 -11.99 4.53
N GLY A 70 -24.60 -12.19 4.99
CA GLY A 70 -25.43 -13.34 4.65
C GLY A 70 -25.35 -14.49 5.66
N PRO A 71 -25.97 -15.64 5.36
CA PRO A 71 -25.94 -16.82 6.24
C PRO A 71 -24.50 -17.22 6.60
N GLY A 72 -24.22 -17.44 7.88
CA GLY A 72 -22.90 -17.81 8.38
C GLY A 72 -21.94 -16.63 8.63
N SER A 73 -22.37 -15.38 8.43
CA SER A 73 -21.54 -14.19 8.69
C SER A 73 -21.13 -14.04 10.16
N ASP A 74 -21.93 -14.58 11.08
CA ASP A 74 -21.66 -14.62 12.52
C ASP A 74 -20.35 -15.37 12.86
N ARG A 75 -19.93 -16.31 12.01
CA ARG A 75 -18.67 -17.06 12.19
C ARG A 75 -17.41 -16.22 11.99
N PHE A 76 -17.52 -15.03 11.40
CA PHE A 76 -16.40 -14.11 11.12
C PHE A 76 -16.35 -12.93 12.10
N GLN A 77 -17.14 -12.97 13.18
CA GLN A 77 -17.16 -11.93 14.20
C GLN A 77 -16.02 -12.09 15.21
N GLY A 78 -15.51 -10.97 15.72
CA GLY A 78 -14.47 -10.93 16.74
C GLY A 78 -13.05 -10.90 16.16
N ASN A 79 -12.06 -11.02 17.04
CA ASN A 79 -10.66 -11.18 16.68
C ASN A 79 -10.38 -12.67 16.47
N ILE A 80 -10.10 -13.06 15.23
CA ILE A 80 -9.84 -14.43 14.82
C ILE A 80 -8.61 -14.48 13.93
N ASP A 81 -7.91 -15.62 13.95
CA ASP A 81 -6.73 -15.81 13.11
C ASP A 81 -7.14 -15.95 11.64
N ASN A 82 -6.26 -15.54 10.72
CA ASN A 82 -6.56 -15.63 9.29
C ASN A 82 -6.79 -17.08 8.80
N THR A 83 -6.25 -18.08 9.50
CA THR A 83 -6.50 -19.50 9.20
C THR A 83 -7.91 -19.93 9.58
N ASP A 84 -8.54 -19.28 10.56
CA ASP A 84 -9.93 -19.55 10.94
C ASP A 84 -10.91 -19.06 9.87
N ASN A 85 -10.58 -17.98 9.17
CA ASN A 85 -11.34 -17.56 7.99
C ASN A 85 -11.42 -18.69 6.95
N ALA A 86 -10.29 -19.34 6.65
CA ALA A 86 -10.26 -20.45 5.70
C ALA A 86 -11.09 -21.64 6.19
N LYS A 87 -10.98 -22.00 7.47
CA LYS A 87 -11.79 -23.08 8.08
C LYS A 87 -13.29 -22.79 7.97
N ASN A 88 -13.71 -21.59 8.33
CA ASN A 88 -15.12 -21.17 8.26
C ASN A 88 -15.67 -21.23 6.83
N ILE A 89 -14.89 -20.80 5.83
CA ILE A 89 -15.28 -20.86 4.42
C ILE A 89 -15.45 -22.32 3.97
N PHE A 90 -14.48 -23.20 4.26
CA PHE A 90 -14.59 -24.61 3.85
C PHE A 90 -15.73 -25.34 4.56
N ASP A 91 -15.96 -25.04 5.84
CA ASP A 91 -17.07 -25.63 6.58
C ASP A 91 -18.43 -25.15 6.06
N PHE A 92 -18.54 -23.89 5.64
CA PHE A 92 -19.76 -23.39 4.98
C PHE A 92 -20.09 -24.22 3.73
N PHE A 93 -19.12 -24.43 2.84
CA PHE A 93 -19.33 -25.21 1.61
C PHE A 93 -19.65 -26.68 1.88
N LYS A 94 -19.00 -27.32 2.87
CA LYS A 94 -19.33 -28.71 3.22
C LYS A 94 -20.77 -28.87 3.68
N ASN A 95 -21.27 -27.92 4.47
CA ASN A 95 -22.64 -27.93 4.99
C ASN A 95 -23.68 -27.61 3.91
N ASP A 96 -23.32 -26.78 2.92
CA ASP A 96 -24.18 -26.48 1.77
C ASP A 96 -24.35 -27.69 0.84
N GLN A 97 -23.27 -28.44 0.57
CA GLN A 97 -23.30 -29.64 -0.29
C GLN A 97 -23.99 -30.86 0.35
N SER A 98 -24.36 -30.78 1.63
CA SER A 98 -25.05 -31.85 2.36
C SER A 98 -26.54 -31.58 2.61
N SER A 99 -27.08 -30.51 2.02
CA SER A 99 -28.50 -30.10 2.07
C SER A 99 -29.26 -30.44 0.79
#